data_AF-A0A256IKL3-F1
#
_entry.id   AF-A0A256IKL3-F1
#
_cell.length_a   1.000
_cell.length_b   1.000
_cell.length_c   1.000
_cell.angle_alpha   90.00
_cell.angle_beta   90.00
_cell.angle_gamma   90.00
#
_symmetry.space_group_name_H-M   'P 1'
#
loop_
_entity.id
_entity.type
_entity.pdbx_description
1 polymer ?
#
loop_
_entity_poly.entity_id
_entity_poly.type
_entity_poly.pdbx_seq_one_letter_code
_entity_poly.pdbx_strand_id
1 'polypeptide(L)'
;MSDADAPGGSASGPSAGGSEAPESATAALVEAARESDLGLVVGTLLAIYAAATLLTFTDGLNSVVGLLETLTFLGLVYALTALALNLQWGYTGLFNIGVAGFMAVGVYTMGMVVRSPDPAFGPPGLGLPLPVGIVAGMGMAALLGGVAALPALRLKADYLAIVTLGLSEIVRLSLQSSAFDNFLRDTIGAGTGGGRGMGMPDNPVRDLFLV
;
A
#
# COMPACT_ATOMS: atom_id res chain seq x y z
N MET A 1 80.09 -24.37 -19.83
CA MET A 1 78.73 -23.94 -20.20
C MET A 1 78.25 -23.04 -19.08
N SER A 2 78.16 -21.75 -19.38
CA SER A 2 77.57 -20.62 -18.62
C SER A 2 78.04 -20.28 -17.20
N ASP A 3 78.45 -19.02 -17.10
CA ASP A 3 78.53 -18.17 -15.93
C ASP A 3 77.16 -17.89 -15.27
N ALA A 4 77.28 -17.30 -14.07
CA ALA A 4 76.64 -16.05 -13.63
C ALA A 4 75.49 -16.09 -12.60
N ASP A 5 75.75 -15.31 -11.55
CA ASP A 5 74.84 -14.42 -10.81
C ASP A 5 73.75 -14.97 -9.90
N ALA A 6 73.98 -14.74 -8.60
CA ALA A 6 72.94 -14.27 -7.68
C ALA A 6 72.54 -12.83 -8.08
N PRO A 7 71.28 -12.37 -7.85
CA PRO A 7 71.01 -11.78 -6.54
C PRO A 7 69.55 -11.89 -6.04
N GLY A 8 69.39 -11.47 -4.79
CA GLY A 8 68.18 -11.31 -3.97
C GLY A 8 66.81 -11.22 -4.67
N GLY A 9 65.93 -12.12 -4.26
CA GLY A 9 64.48 -11.95 -4.37
C GLY A 9 63.91 -11.69 -2.97
N SER A 10 63.56 -10.45 -2.71
CA SER A 10 62.84 -9.99 -1.52
C SER A 10 61.58 -10.83 -1.29
N ALA A 11 61.43 -11.38 -0.09
CA ALA A 11 60.18 -11.94 0.40
C ALA A 11 59.12 -10.83 0.54
N SER A 12 58.42 -10.53 -0.55
CA SER A 12 57.11 -9.85 -0.50
C SER A 12 56.07 -10.91 -0.13
N GLY A 13 55.87 -11.09 1.17
CA GLY A 13 54.69 -11.80 1.66
C GLY A 13 53.43 -11.12 1.13
N PRO A 14 52.31 -11.84 1.00
CA PRO A 14 51.06 -11.24 0.57
C PRO A 14 50.72 -10.12 1.55
N SER A 15 50.59 -8.89 1.04
CA SER A 15 49.97 -7.80 1.79
C SER A 15 48.59 -8.30 2.19
N ALA A 16 48.45 -8.65 3.46
CA ALA A 16 47.17 -8.88 4.08
C ALA A 16 46.38 -7.58 3.87
N GLY A 17 45.48 -7.58 2.87
CA GLY A 17 44.41 -6.62 2.81
C GLY A 17 43.68 -6.74 4.13
N GLY A 18 43.89 -5.76 5.00
CA GLY A 18 43.16 -5.65 6.25
C GLY A 18 41.69 -5.53 5.89
N SER A 19 40.96 -6.64 6.00
CA SER A 19 39.55 -6.56 6.34
C SER A 19 39.53 -6.08 7.79
N GLU A 20 39.64 -4.76 7.99
CA GLU A 20 39.33 -4.15 9.28
C GLU A 20 37.91 -4.60 9.64
N ALA A 21 37.82 -5.51 10.61
CA ALA A 21 36.53 -5.93 11.15
C ALA A 21 35.86 -4.67 11.72
N PRO A 22 34.55 -4.45 11.48
CA PRO A 22 33.90 -3.22 11.89
C PRO A 22 34.05 -3.03 13.41
N GLU A 23 34.69 -1.93 13.81
CA GLU A 23 35.16 -1.66 15.18
C GLU A 23 34.01 -1.53 16.20
N SER A 24 32.75 -1.48 15.75
CA SER A 24 31.57 -1.73 16.57
C SER A 24 30.39 -2.21 15.73
N ALA A 25 29.49 -2.98 16.34
CA ALA A 25 28.22 -3.39 15.72
C ALA A 25 27.42 -2.18 15.18
N THR A 26 27.56 -1.02 15.81
CA THR A 26 26.96 0.25 15.40
C THR A 26 27.55 0.77 14.09
N ALA A 27 28.87 0.67 13.90
CA ALA A 27 29.53 1.06 12.66
C ALA A 27 29.18 0.11 11.51
N ALA A 28 29.07 -1.20 11.78
CA ALA A 28 28.59 -2.17 10.80
C ALA A 28 27.13 -1.91 10.39
N LEU A 29 26.26 -1.55 11.34
CA LEU A 29 24.86 -1.20 11.07
C LEU A 29 24.74 0.12 10.29
N VAL A 30 25.59 1.11 10.58
CA VAL A 30 25.62 2.39 9.87
C VAL A 30 26.16 2.21 8.45
N GLU A 31 27.17 1.38 8.25
CA GLU A 31 27.72 1.08 6.93
C GLU A 31 26.75 0.23 6.10
N ALA A 32 26.12 -0.79 6.70
CA ALA A 32 25.06 -1.56 6.06
C ALA A 32 23.81 -0.71 5.74
N ALA A 33 23.51 0.30 6.56
CA ALA A 33 22.47 1.29 6.26
C ALA A 33 22.88 2.30 5.18
N ARG A 34 24.19 2.55 5.01
CA ARG A 34 24.77 3.38 3.94
C ARG A 34 24.82 2.66 2.59
N GLU A 35 25.07 1.35 2.58
CA GLU A 35 24.93 0.48 1.40
C GLU A 35 23.47 0.27 0.99
N SER A 36 22.53 0.49 1.90
CA SER A 36 21.10 0.37 1.63
C SER A 36 20.57 1.60 0.88
N ASP A 37 19.79 1.36 -0.18
CA ASP A 37 18.96 2.36 -0.87
C ASP A 37 18.01 3.13 0.08
N LEU A 38 17.91 2.71 1.35
CA LEU A 38 17.23 3.41 2.42
C LEU A 38 17.61 4.90 2.50
N GLY A 39 18.88 5.27 2.30
CA GLY A 39 19.30 6.67 2.31
C GLY A 39 18.65 7.48 1.19
N LEU A 40 18.58 6.92 -0.02
CA LEU A 40 17.89 7.51 -1.17
C LEU A 40 16.36 7.56 -0.96
N VAL A 41 15.77 6.51 -0.40
CA VAL A 41 14.33 6.44 -0.10
C VAL A 41 13.95 7.47 0.96
N VAL A 42 14.67 7.55 2.08
CA VAL A 42 14.40 8.53 3.14
C VAL A 42 14.67 9.94 2.63
N GLY A 43 15.75 10.15 1.87
CA GLY A 43 16.07 11.44 1.28
C GLY A 43 14.99 11.93 0.31
N THR A 44 14.49 11.05 -0.57
CA THR A 44 13.40 11.38 -1.51
C THR A 44 12.08 11.65 -0.79
N LEU A 45 11.74 10.86 0.24
CA LEU A 45 10.57 11.12 1.09
C LEU A 45 10.68 12.49 1.78
N LEU A 46 11.81 12.79 2.43
CA LEU A 46 12.02 14.09 3.08
C LEU A 46 11.93 15.25 2.08
N ALA A 47 12.47 15.10 0.87
CA ALA A 47 12.36 16.10 -0.18
C ALA A 47 10.90 16.34 -0.61
N ILE A 48 10.10 15.28 -0.76
CA ILE A 48 8.67 15.39 -1.07
C ILE A 48 7.94 16.14 0.05
N TYR A 49 8.15 15.75 1.31
CA TYR A 49 7.49 16.40 2.44
C TYR A 49 7.92 17.87 2.58
N ALA A 50 9.21 18.17 2.41
CA ALA A 50 9.73 19.53 2.43
C ALA A 50 9.10 20.38 1.32
N ALA A 51 9.05 19.89 0.08
CA ALA A 51 8.41 20.57 -1.03
C ALA A 51 6.92 20.83 -0.72
N ALA A 52 6.22 19.84 -0.17
CA ALA A 52 4.83 19.95 0.19
C ALA A 52 4.56 21.01 1.27
N THR A 53 5.42 21.06 2.30
CA THR A 53 5.36 22.12 3.31
C THR A 53 5.66 23.50 2.73
N LEU A 54 6.65 23.61 1.84
CA LEU A 54 7.04 24.88 1.22
C LEU A 54 5.92 25.44 0.35
N LEU A 55 5.22 24.58 -0.39
CA LEU A 55 4.09 24.96 -1.26
C LEU A 55 2.92 25.54 -0.49
N THR A 56 2.64 25.04 0.72
CA THR A 56 1.48 25.44 1.54
C THR A 56 1.85 26.34 2.70
N PHE A 57 3.14 26.66 2.86
CA PHE A 57 3.65 27.45 3.98
C PHE A 57 2.97 28.83 4.07
N THR A 58 2.67 29.43 2.92
CA THR A 58 1.99 30.73 2.83
C THR A 58 0.52 30.68 3.21
N ASP A 59 -0.11 29.50 3.13
CA ASP A 59 -1.55 29.29 3.34
C ASP A 59 -1.88 28.99 4.81
N GLY A 60 -0.87 28.97 5.69
CA GLY A 60 -1.00 28.77 7.13
C GLY A 60 -0.83 27.31 7.60
N LEU A 61 -0.67 27.13 8.92
CA LEU A 61 -0.35 25.84 9.53
C LEU A 61 -1.39 24.74 9.26
N ASN A 62 -2.68 25.09 9.23
CA ASN A 62 -3.75 24.11 8.97
C ASN A 62 -3.64 23.52 7.56
N SER A 63 -3.27 24.33 6.57
CA SER A 63 -3.09 23.91 5.18
C SER A 63 -1.89 22.97 5.03
N VAL A 64 -0.79 23.29 5.73
CA VAL A 64 0.40 22.43 5.78
C VAL A 64 0.06 21.08 6.39
N VAL A 65 -0.58 21.06 7.57
CA VAL A 65 -0.95 19.83 8.26
C VAL A 65 -1.89 18.98 7.42
N GLY A 66 -2.96 19.56 6.85
CA GLY A 66 -3.92 18.82 6.04
C GLY A 66 -3.32 18.20 4.78
N LEU A 67 -2.37 18.87 4.14
CA LEU A 67 -1.66 18.31 2.99
C LEU A 67 -0.74 17.16 3.44
N LEU A 68 0.01 17.33 4.53
CA LEU A 68 0.87 16.28 5.07
C LEU A 68 0.08 15.03 5.48
N GLU A 69 -1.08 15.20 6.11
CA GLU A 69 -2.00 14.10 6.42
C GLU A 69 -2.44 13.37 5.15
N THR A 70 -2.86 14.12 4.12
CA THR A 70 -3.31 13.55 2.84
C THR A 70 -2.18 12.79 2.14
N LEU A 71 -0.98 13.37 2.07
CA LEU A 71 0.19 12.73 1.46
C LEU A 71 0.60 11.47 2.21
N THR A 72 0.61 11.52 3.54
CA THR A 72 0.97 10.37 4.38
C THR A 72 -0.05 9.25 4.19
N PHE A 73 -1.34 9.59 4.26
CA PHE A 73 -2.42 8.63 4.09
C PHE A 73 -2.36 7.95 2.71
N LEU A 74 -2.31 8.73 1.63
CA LEU A 74 -2.30 8.20 0.27
C LEU A 74 -1.01 7.44 -0.02
N GLY A 75 0.12 7.93 0.50
CA GLY A 75 1.43 7.27 0.42
C GLY A 75 1.41 5.89 1.06
N LEU A 76 0.84 5.76 2.26
CA LEU A 76 0.70 4.47 2.94
C LEU A 76 -0.23 3.52 2.18
N VAL A 77 -1.35 4.01 1.63
CA VAL A 77 -2.26 3.20 0.81
C VAL A 77 -1.53 2.64 -0.42
N TYR A 78 -0.80 3.48 -1.16
CA TYR A 78 -0.05 3.03 -2.33
C TYR A 78 1.15 2.16 -1.97
N ALA A 79 1.83 2.40 -0.84
CA ALA A 79 2.91 1.55 -0.36
C ALA A 79 2.41 0.13 -0.04
N LEU A 80 1.27 0.01 0.65
CA LEU A 80 0.63 -1.28 0.90
C LEU A 80 0.19 -1.97 -0.39
N THR A 81 -0.29 -1.21 -1.36
CA THR A 81 -0.67 -1.73 -2.68
C THR A 81 0.54 -2.25 -3.45
N ALA A 82 1.64 -1.50 -3.45
CA ALA A 82 2.89 -1.91 -4.06
C ALA A 82 3.46 -3.16 -3.40
N LEU A 83 3.38 -3.25 -2.07
CA LEU A 83 3.75 -4.46 -1.31
C LEU A 83 2.88 -5.65 -1.71
N ALA A 84 1.55 -5.47 -1.80
CA ALA A 84 0.62 -6.52 -2.21
C ALA A 84 0.89 -7.01 -3.66
N LEU A 85 1.25 -6.10 -4.57
CA LEU A 85 1.66 -6.44 -5.94
C LEU A 85 3.00 -7.15 -5.97
N ASN A 86 3.97 -6.74 -5.14
CA ASN A 86 5.25 -7.42 -5.01
C ASN A 86 5.07 -8.85 -4.51
N LEU A 87 4.14 -9.08 -3.57
CA LEU A 87 3.80 -10.43 -3.12
C LEU A 87 3.23 -11.29 -4.25
N GLN A 88 2.32 -10.75 -5.05
CA GLN A 88 1.69 -11.48 -6.15
C GLN A 88 2.68 -11.76 -7.28
N TRP A 89 3.31 -10.72 -7.82
CA TRP A 89 4.21 -10.89 -8.96
C TRP A 89 5.54 -11.52 -8.55
N GLY A 90 6.12 -11.10 -7.43
CA GLY A 90 7.42 -11.56 -6.96
C GLY A 90 7.42 -13.02 -6.50
N TYR A 91 6.42 -13.46 -5.73
CA TYR A 91 6.41 -14.82 -5.17
C TYR A 91 5.60 -15.81 -6.01
N THR A 92 4.50 -15.37 -6.62
CA THR A 92 3.61 -16.29 -7.36
C THR A 92 3.80 -16.21 -8.87
N GLY A 93 4.50 -15.19 -9.38
CA GLY A 93 4.66 -14.95 -10.82
C GLY A 93 3.38 -14.49 -11.53
N LEU A 94 2.33 -14.17 -10.77
CA LEU A 94 1.03 -13.77 -11.30
C LEU A 94 0.92 -12.25 -11.35
N PHE A 95 0.67 -11.71 -12.54
CA PHE A 95 0.48 -10.28 -12.75
C PHE A 95 -0.97 -9.88 -12.52
N ASN A 96 -1.22 -8.95 -11.58
CA ASN A 96 -2.54 -8.43 -11.26
C ASN A 96 -2.62 -6.92 -11.53
N ILE A 97 -3.36 -6.53 -12.56
CA ILE A 97 -3.58 -5.12 -12.92
C ILE A 97 -4.82 -4.56 -12.20
N GLY A 98 -5.74 -5.45 -11.80
CA GLY A 98 -7.00 -5.11 -11.15
C GLY A 98 -6.94 -4.92 -9.63
N VAL A 99 -5.76 -4.69 -9.03
CA VAL A 99 -5.59 -4.57 -7.58
C VAL A 99 -6.51 -3.51 -6.95
N ALA A 100 -6.77 -2.42 -7.69
CA ALA A 100 -7.67 -1.35 -7.25
C ALA A 100 -9.13 -1.83 -7.07
N GLY A 101 -9.60 -2.79 -7.87
CA GLY A 101 -10.93 -3.38 -7.73
C GLY A 101 -11.07 -4.19 -6.45
N PHE A 102 -10.07 -5.01 -6.12
CA PHE A 102 -10.04 -5.76 -4.86
C PHE A 102 -9.98 -4.81 -3.65
N MET A 103 -9.16 -3.77 -3.74
CA MET A 103 -9.10 -2.72 -2.71
C MET A 103 -10.44 -2.02 -2.54
N ALA A 104 -11.10 -1.65 -3.65
CA ALA A 104 -12.40 -0.99 -3.60
C ALA A 104 -13.45 -1.86 -2.91
N VAL A 105 -13.55 -3.15 -3.25
CA VAL A 105 -14.49 -4.05 -2.57
C VAL A 105 -14.20 -4.17 -1.08
N GLY A 106 -12.93 -4.27 -0.69
CA GLY A 106 -12.55 -4.32 0.72
C GLY A 106 -12.92 -3.06 1.49
N VAL A 107 -12.54 -1.88 0.99
CA VAL A 107 -12.79 -0.59 1.66
C VAL A 107 -14.28 -0.25 1.69
N TYR A 108 -15.03 -0.52 0.61
CA TYR A 108 -16.48 -0.28 0.62
C TYR A 108 -17.22 -1.22 1.57
N THR A 109 -16.84 -2.49 1.62
CA THR A 109 -17.44 -3.43 2.58
C THR A 109 -17.14 -3.00 4.02
N MET A 110 -15.88 -2.65 4.32
CA MET A 110 -15.50 -2.13 5.63
C MET A 110 -16.31 -0.87 5.99
N GLY A 111 -16.43 0.08 5.06
CA GLY A 111 -17.19 1.32 5.27
C GLY A 111 -18.68 1.07 5.56
N MET A 112 -19.31 0.14 4.84
CA MET A 112 -20.70 -0.24 5.09
C MET A 112 -20.90 -0.90 6.46
N VAL A 113 -19.92 -1.70 6.90
CA VAL A 113 -20.00 -2.41 8.19
C VAL A 113 -19.81 -1.46 9.37
N VAL A 114 -18.86 -0.52 9.27
CA VAL A 114 -18.45 0.32 10.40
C VAL A 114 -19.31 1.55 10.57
N ARG A 115 -19.83 2.10 9.48
CA ARG A 115 -20.57 3.36 9.54
C ARG A 115 -21.82 3.25 10.41
N SER A 116 -22.12 4.33 11.14
CA SER A 116 -23.34 4.49 11.92
C SER A 116 -24.63 4.20 11.12
N PRO A 117 -25.65 3.58 11.75
CA PRO A 117 -26.97 3.43 11.17
C PRO A 117 -27.75 4.74 11.02
N ASP A 118 -27.27 5.84 11.62
CA ASP A 118 -27.95 7.14 11.57
C ASP A 118 -27.81 7.81 10.18
N PRO A 119 -28.91 8.06 9.45
CA PRO A 119 -28.89 8.72 8.15
C PRO A 119 -28.44 10.19 8.18
N ALA A 120 -28.30 10.81 9.36
CA ALA A 120 -27.82 12.20 9.50
C ALA A 120 -26.39 12.40 8.95
N PHE A 121 -25.58 11.34 8.89
CA PHE A 121 -24.15 11.40 8.51
C PHE A 121 -23.85 10.78 7.13
N GLY A 122 -24.87 10.49 6.32
CA GLY A 122 -24.75 9.94 4.98
C GLY A 122 -25.56 8.67 4.75
N PRO A 123 -25.25 7.85 3.71
CA PRO A 123 -25.90 6.56 3.50
C PRO A 123 -25.70 5.66 4.74
N PRO A 124 -26.75 5.07 5.34
CA PRO A 124 -26.64 4.31 6.59
C PRO A 124 -25.67 3.12 6.48
N GLY A 125 -25.04 2.74 7.58
CA GLY A 125 -24.24 1.51 7.71
C GLY A 125 -24.72 0.60 8.85
N LEU A 126 -23.96 -0.45 9.15
CA LEU A 126 -24.32 -1.44 10.18
C LEU A 126 -23.88 -1.06 11.61
N GLY A 127 -23.06 -0.02 11.78
CA GLY A 127 -22.63 0.50 13.08
C GLY A 127 -21.71 -0.43 13.89
N LEU A 128 -21.02 -1.36 13.23
CA LEU A 128 -20.20 -2.36 13.90
C LEU A 128 -18.78 -1.82 14.18
N PRO A 129 -18.06 -2.36 15.19
CA PRO A 129 -16.71 -1.91 15.51
C PRO A 129 -15.72 -2.05 14.34
N LEU A 130 -14.74 -1.15 14.26
CA LEU A 130 -13.74 -1.13 13.18
C LEU A 130 -13.04 -2.48 12.92
N PRO A 131 -12.61 -3.27 13.93
CA PRO A 131 -12.01 -4.57 13.67
C PRO A 131 -12.92 -5.53 12.91
N VAL A 132 -14.22 -5.48 13.16
CA VAL A 132 -15.23 -6.29 12.45
C VAL A 132 -15.31 -5.85 10.99
N GLY A 133 -15.30 -4.53 10.75
CA GLY A 133 -15.25 -3.95 9.41
C GLY A 133 -14.02 -4.39 8.62
N ILE A 134 -12.83 -4.37 9.26
CA ILE A 134 -11.59 -4.80 8.62
C ILE A 134 -11.70 -6.26 8.20
N VAL A 135 -12.13 -7.14 9.11
CA VAL A 135 -12.27 -8.58 8.81
C VAL A 135 -13.31 -8.82 7.72
N ALA A 136 -14.45 -8.12 7.75
CA ALA A 136 -15.47 -8.21 6.72
C ALA A 136 -14.95 -7.75 5.35
N GLY A 137 -14.21 -6.64 5.30
CA GLY A 137 -13.57 -6.14 4.09
C GLY A 137 -12.54 -7.10 3.53
N MET A 138 -11.66 -7.66 4.36
CA MET A 138 -10.72 -8.71 3.96
C MET A 138 -11.46 -9.94 3.43
N GLY A 139 -12.52 -10.37 4.12
CA GLY A 139 -13.36 -11.50 3.72
C GLY A 139 -13.98 -11.30 2.35
N MET A 140 -14.58 -10.14 2.08
CA MET A 140 -15.18 -9.84 0.77
C MET A 140 -14.14 -9.71 -0.34
N ALA A 141 -12.98 -9.11 -0.06
CA ALA A 141 -11.88 -9.06 -1.03
C ALA A 141 -11.35 -10.48 -1.35
N ALA A 142 -11.23 -11.34 -0.34
CA ALA A 142 -10.82 -12.73 -0.51
C ALA A 142 -11.86 -13.55 -1.29
N LEU A 143 -13.15 -13.34 -1.02
CA LEU A 143 -14.25 -13.97 -1.77
C LEU A 143 -14.22 -13.54 -3.25
N LEU A 144 -14.05 -12.25 -3.52
CA LEU A 144 -13.88 -11.73 -4.88
C LEU A 144 -12.65 -12.35 -5.56
N GLY A 145 -11.53 -12.45 -4.83
CA GLY A 145 -10.32 -13.13 -5.29
C GLY A 145 -10.54 -14.61 -5.62
N GLY A 146 -11.30 -15.32 -4.78
CA GLY A 146 -11.69 -16.70 -5.02
C GLY A 146 -12.55 -16.86 -6.27
N VAL A 147 -13.52 -15.97 -6.48
CA VAL A 147 -14.35 -15.95 -7.70
C VAL A 147 -13.49 -15.65 -8.93
N ALA A 148 -12.54 -14.71 -8.83
CA ALA A 148 -11.59 -14.38 -9.89
C ALA A 148 -10.62 -15.53 -10.18
N ALA A 149 -10.31 -16.36 -9.18
CA ALA A 149 -9.43 -17.51 -9.33
C ALA A 149 -10.08 -18.68 -10.11
N LEU A 150 -11.42 -18.80 -10.09
CA LEU A 150 -12.14 -19.85 -10.82
C LEU A 150 -11.81 -19.88 -12.33
N PRO A 151 -11.86 -18.75 -13.08
CA PRO A 151 -11.35 -18.73 -14.44
C PRO A 151 -9.81 -18.86 -14.46
N ALA A 152 -9.08 -18.24 -13.53
CA ALA A 152 -7.61 -18.25 -13.50
C ALA A 152 -6.99 -19.65 -13.55
N LEU A 153 -7.60 -20.63 -12.86
CA LEU A 153 -7.14 -22.03 -12.84
C LEU A 153 -7.10 -22.68 -14.23
N ARG A 154 -7.78 -22.11 -15.23
CA ARG A 154 -7.87 -22.64 -16.60
C ARG A 154 -7.02 -21.87 -17.61
N LEU A 155 -6.34 -20.80 -17.19
CA LEU A 155 -5.67 -19.87 -18.08
C LEU A 155 -4.17 -19.72 -17.78
N LYS A 156 -3.39 -19.33 -18.81
CA LYS A 156 -1.97 -18.97 -18.64
C LYS A 156 -1.86 -17.64 -17.88
N ALA A 157 -0.73 -17.42 -17.19
CA ALA A 157 -0.53 -16.28 -16.28
C ALA A 157 -0.93 -14.91 -16.88
N ASP A 158 -0.62 -14.65 -18.15
CA ASP A 158 -0.93 -13.38 -18.82
C ASP A 158 -2.43 -13.09 -18.93
N TYR A 159 -3.25 -14.13 -19.02
CA TYR A 159 -4.69 -13.94 -19.10
C TYR A 159 -5.32 -13.65 -17.73
N LEU A 160 -4.68 -14.05 -16.62
CA LEU A 160 -5.14 -13.65 -15.30
C LEU A 160 -5.11 -12.12 -15.15
N ALA A 161 -4.09 -11.47 -15.68
CA ALA A 161 -4.01 -10.01 -15.70
C ALA A 161 -5.22 -9.37 -16.38
N ILE A 162 -5.64 -9.89 -17.53
CA ILE A 162 -6.83 -9.43 -18.27
C ILE A 162 -8.11 -9.63 -17.45
N VAL A 163 -8.26 -10.80 -16.81
CA VAL A 163 -9.41 -11.10 -15.95
C VAL A 163 -9.49 -10.14 -14.77
N THR A 164 -8.37 -9.88 -14.09
CA THR A 164 -8.35 -8.93 -12.96
C THR A 164 -8.68 -7.51 -13.38
N LEU A 165 -8.20 -7.05 -14.54
CA LEU A 165 -8.56 -5.76 -15.11
C LEU A 165 -10.08 -5.66 -15.36
N GLY A 166 -10.65 -6.66 -16.04
CA GLY A 166 -12.09 -6.70 -16.31
C GLY A 166 -12.92 -6.72 -15.03
N LEU A 167 -12.49 -7.46 -14.01
CA LEU A 167 -13.16 -7.47 -12.71
C LEU A 167 -13.08 -6.11 -12.02
N SER A 168 -11.93 -5.46 -12.05
CA SER A 168 -11.75 -4.11 -11.49
C SER A 168 -12.63 -3.08 -12.19
N GLU A 169 -12.81 -3.22 -13.50
CA GLU A 169 -13.70 -2.38 -14.29
C GLU A 169 -15.17 -2.60 -13.88
N ILE A 170 -15.61 -3.85 -13.77
CA ILE A 170 -16.97 -4.19 -13.31
C ILE A 170 -17.24 -3.60 -11.93
N VAL A 171 -16.30 -3.74 -10.99
CA VAL A 171 -16.41 -3.15 -9.64
C VAL A 171 -16.53 -1.63 -9.73
N ARG A 172 -15.65 -0.96 -10.51
CA ARG A 172 -15.69 0.50 -10.64
C ARG A 172 -17.02 0.99 -11.20
N LEU A 173 -17.50 0.37 -12.28
CA LEU A 173 -18.78 0.72 -12.91
C LEU A 173 -19.96 0.46 -11.97
N SER A 174 -19.93 -0.64 -11.20
CA SER A 174 -20.96 -0.95 -10.21
C SER A 174 -21.01 0.10 -9.11
N LEU A 175 -19.85 0.49 -8.56
CA LEU A 175 -19.76 1.51 -7.51
C LEU A 175 -20.14 2.91 -8.01
N GLN A 176 -19.92 3.22 -9.29
CA GLN A 176 -20.33 4.50 -9.88
C GLN A 176 -21.79 4.53 -10.32
N SER A 177 -22.49 3.39 -10.31
CA SER A 177 -23.88 3.28 -10.76
C SER A 177 -24.87 3.72 -9.67
N SER A 178 -25.65 4.75 -9.96
CA SER A 178 -26.75 5.19 -9.07
C SER A 178 -27.84 4.13 -8.92
N ALA A 179 -28.08 3.31 -9.96
CA ALA A 179 -29.07 2.23 -9.88
C ALA A 179 -28.65 1.16 -8.87
N PHE A 180 -27.34 0.87 -8.81
CA PHE A 180 -26.79 -0.07 -7.85
C PHE A 180 -26.82 0.49 -6.42
N ASP A 181 -26.49 1.78 -6.22
CA ASP A 181 -26.59 2.44 -4.92
C ASP A 181 -28.04 2.41 -4.39
N ASN A 182 -29.02 2.72 -5.24
CA ASN A 182 -30.44 2.67 -4.86
C ASN A 182 -30.88 1.25 -4.49
N PHE A 183 -30.48 0.24 -5.27
CA PHE A 183 -30.78 -1.15 -4.97
C PHE A 183 -30.26 -1.58 -3.59
N LEU A 184 -29.04 -1.18 -3.23
CA LEU A 184 -28.47 -1.50 -1.93
C LEU A 184 -29.21 -0.79 -0.78
N ARG A 185 -29.58 0.48 -0.96
CA ARG A 185 -30.35 1.22 0.04
C ARG A 185 -31.71 0.58 0.28
N ASP A 186 -32.40 0.18 -0.79
CA ASP A 186 -33.72 -0.44 -0.68
C ASP A 186 -33.66 -1.86 -0.08
N THR A 187 -32.60 -2.62 -0.38
CA THR A 187 -32.48 -4.02 0.04
C THR A 187 -31.89 -4.20 1.43
N ILE A 188 -30.80 -3.49 1.73
CA ILE A 188 -30.01 -3.67 2.96
C ILE A 188 -29.92 -2.39 3.80
N GLY A 189 -30.64 -1.31 3.43
CA GLY A 189 -30.63 -0.04 4.16
C GLY A 189 -29.32 0.75 4.04
N ALA A 190 -28.32 0.24 3.32
CA ALA A 190 -26.98 0.80 3.22
C ALA A 190 -26.64 1.24 1.80
N GLY A 191 -25.89 2.34 1.66
CA GLY A 191 -25.49 2.88 0.35
C GLY A 191 -23.98 2.99 0.19
N THR A 192 -23.50 2.89 -1.06
CA THR A 192 -22.10 3.05 -1.45
C THR A 192 -21.68 4.52 -1.55
N GLY A 193 -22.63 5.46 -1.72
CA GLY A 193 -22.30 6.87 -1.95
C GLY A 193 -21.73 7.16 -3.35
N GLY A 194 -21.75 6.18 -4.25
CA GLY A 194 -21.38 6.35 -5.65
C GLY A 194 -19.89 6.64 -5.87
N GLY A 195 -19.57 7.32 -6.97
CA GLY A 195 -18.19 7.74 -7.31
C GLY A 195 -17.57 8.79 -6.37
N ARG A 196 -18.35 9.37 -5.45
CA ARG A 196 -17.84 10.28 -4.40
C ARG A 196 -17.45 9.54 -3.11
N GLY A 197 -17.74 8.24 -3.05
CA GLY A 197 -17.50 7.41 -1.89
C GLY A 197 -18.49 7.65 -0.75
N MET A 198 -18.29 6.87 0.31
CA MET A 198 -19.01 7.00 1.56
C MET A 198 -18.35 8.12 2.38
N GLY A 199 -18.90 9.34 2.32
CA GLY A 199 -18.39 10.50 3.07
C GLY A 199 -18.11 10.22 4.56
N MET A 200 -16.97 10.64 5.10
CA MET A 200 -16.62 10.33 6.49
C MET A 200 -17.29 11.32 7.46
N PRO A 201 -17.67 10.88 8.67
CA PRO A 201 -17.99 11.81 9.77
C PRO A 201 -16.81 12.73 10.06
N ASP A 202 -17.07 13.99 10.41
CA ASP A 202 -16.03 15.02 10.63
C ASP A 202 -15.00 14.64 11.71
N ASN A 203 -15.29 13.66 12.57
CA ASN A 203 -14.38 13.18 13.60
C ASN A 203 -14.39 11.64 13.73
N PRO A 204 -13.42 10.94 13.11
CA PRO A 204 -13.36 9.47 13.13
C PRO A 204 -13.02 8.90 14.51
N VAL A 205 -12.46 9.70 15.43
CA VAL A 205 -12.05 9.23 16.76
C VAL A 205 -13.25 9.09 17.70
N ARG A 206 -14.24 10.00 17.61
CA ARG A 206 -15.46 9.91 18.45
C ARG A 206 -16.30 8.69 18.12
N ASP A 207 -16.46 8.37 16.84
CA ASP A 207 -17.21 7.18 16.41
C ASP A 207 -16.46 5.88 16.68
N LEU A 208 -15.11 5.90 16.68
CA LEU A 208 -14.31 4.72 16.96
C LEU A 208 -14.36 4.28 18.43
N PHE A 209 -14.62 5.21 19.36
CA PHE A 209 -14.54 4.96 20.80
C PHE A 209 -15.82 5.23 21.61
N LEU A 210 -16.92 5.64 20.99
CA LEU A 210 -18.24 5.84 21.65
C LEU A 210 -18.13 6.55 23.02
N VAL A 211 -17.62 7.79 23.03
CA VAL A 211 -17.71 8.74 24.15
C VAL A 211 -18.31 10.07 23.68
#